data_AF-A0A1R4HNB0-F1
#
_entry.id   AF-A0A1R4HNB0-F1
#
_cell.length_a   1.000
_cell.length_b   1.000
_cell.length_c   1.000
_cell.angle_alpha   90.00
_cell.angle_beta   90.00
_cell.angle_gamma   90.00
#
_symmetry.space_group_name_H-M   'P 1'
#
loop_
_entity.id
_entity.type
_entity.pdbx_description
1 polymer ?
#
loop_
_entity_poly.entity_id
_entity_poly.type
_entity_poly.pdbx_seq_one_letter_code
_entity_poly.pdbx_strand_id
1 'polypeptide(L)'
;MTDACIEPRAIRAIGVSGQQHGLVALDAAGEPVHPAKLWCDTETANHNTALVDRLGGETGCLDKPGLVLQTGYTASKLAWLRDSRPDAYRRIDSLLLPHDYLNFWLTGERVSEVGDASGTGYFDSRTRRWREDILAEIAPTRVLPRLIESHKQAGVVRYALAREPGLAEGVVVSSGGDDNMLGTIGTGNIAHGLVTLSLGTSGTVRAYSEAPVIANNAMVANFCASSGGWLPLICTMNMTSATTRVRKLLGLDLSTFNERLANALIGAEGVTVLPFFNGERAPALPQATANFFGADQHQLHASQFVSGSRRERHFRSALRPRAAWRPSRGCEPNTSDRRRCQEPCMAPDGGRYHWHLGDLPYGHRCRSARCSTAGCLVRALPQHLARRPLCATGASRREIPNQPQTRPRRCL
;
A
#
# COMPACT_ATOMS: atom_id res chain seq x y z
N MET A 1 3.31 22.90 -13.99
CA MET A 1 4.65 23.52 -14.14
C MET A 1 4.55 25.02 -13.98
N THR A 2 3.60 25.68 -14.65
CA THR A 2 3.27 27.10 -14.46
C THR A 2 2.97 27.45 -12.99
N ASP A 3 2.12 26.66 -12.32
CA ASP A 3 1.79 26.89 -10.90
C ASP A 3 2.96 26.66 -9.94
N ALA A 4 3.97 25.88 -10.37
CA ALA A 4 5.17 25.60 -9.59
C ALA A 4 6.31 26.58 -9.93
N CYS A 5 6.12 27.48 -10.91
CA CYS A 5 7.15 28.39 -11.42
C CYS A 5 8.45 27.68 -11.85
N ILE A 6 8.34 26.46 -12.40
CA ILE A 6 9.48 25.67 -12.90
C ILE A 6 9.41 25.62 -14.43
N GLU A 7 10.50 26.04 -15.07
CA GLU A 7 10.71 25.86 -16.51
C GLU A 7 10.68 24.37 -16.87
N PRO A 8 9.82 23.91 -17.79
CA PRO A 8 9.74 22.49 -18.16
C PRO A 8 11.08 21.88 -18.58
N ARG A 9 11.92 22.67 -19.27
CA ARG A 9 13.27 22.28 -19.70
C ARG A 9 14.26 22.06 -18.55
N ALA A 10 13.97 22.58 -17.35
CA ALA A 10 14.81 22.37 -16.17
C ALA A 10 14.58 20.99 -15.52
N ILE A 11 13.49 20.29 -15.87
CA ILE A 11 13.21 18.96 -15.36
C ILE A 11 14.22 17.97 -15.97
N ARG A 12 14.93 17.24 -15.11
CA ARG A 12 15.93 16.24 -15.51
C ARG A 12 15.46 14.80 -15.34
N ALA A 13 14.52 14.58 -14.41
CA ALA A 13 13.99 13.27 -14.13
C ALA A 13 12.53 13.32 -13.68
N ILE A 14 11.83 12.21 -13.87
CA ILE A 14 10.47 11.95 -13.38
C ILE A 14 10.51 10.67 -12.53
N GLY A 15 9.86 10.69 -11.37
CA GLY A 15 9.61 9.49 -10.57
C GLY A 15 8.12 9.26 -10.42
N VAL A 16 7.69 8.00 -10.52
CA VAL A 16 6.29 7.61 -10.41
C VAL A 16 6.10 6.78 -9.14
N SER A 17 5.14 7.21 -8.31
CA SER A 17 4.59 6.40 -7.23
C SER A 17 3.19 5.93 -7.60
N GLY A 18 2.91 4.65 -7.40
CA GLY A 18 1.61 4.05 -7.65
C GLY A 18 1.17 3.13 -6.53
N GLN A 19 -0.13 2.83 -6.48
CA GLN A 19 -0.65 1.83 -5.55
C GLN A 19 -0.05 0.45 -5.82
N GLN A 20 0.24 -0.32 -4.76
CA GLN A 20 0.74 -1.69 -4.88
C GLN A 20 -0.27 -2.64 -5.54
N HIS A 21 0.20 -3.82 -5.95
CA HIS A 21 -0.59 -5.02 -6.26
C HIS A 21 -1.56 -4.95 -7.46
N GLY A 22 -1.77 -3.78 -8.07
CA GLY A 22 -2.70 -3.65 -9.19
C GLY A 22 -2.29 -4.53 -10.37
N LEU A 23 -3.25 -5.14 -11.04
CA LEU A 23 -2.97 -5.91 -12.27
C LEU A 23 -3.25 -5.03 -13.49
N VAL A 24 -2.21 -4.66 -14.23
CA VAL A 24 -2.33 -4.10 -15.58
C VAL A 24 -1.77 -5.12 -16.57
N ALA A 25 -2.65 -5.80 -17.29
CA ALA A 25 -2.27 -6.76 -18.31
C ALA A 25 -2.38 -6.13 -19.69
N LEU A 26 -1.30 -6.15 -20.46
CA LEU A 26 -1.19 -5.52 -21.77
C LEU A 26 -1.13 -6.56 -22.88
N ASP A 27 -1.64 -6.21 -24.05
CA ASP A 27 -1.38 -6.97 -25.28
C ASP A 27 -0.06 -6.55 -25.96
N ALA A 28 0.24 -7.18 -27.09
CA ALA A 28 1.46 -6.94 -27.85
C ALA A 28 1.59 -5.48 -28.35
N ALA A 29 0.47 -4.78 -28.54
CA ALA A 29 0.46 -3.37 -28.90
C ALA A 29 0.72 -2.44 -27.70
N GLY A 30 0.73 -2.97 -26.48
CA GLY A 30 0.86 -2.21 -25.24
C GLY A 30 -0.47 -1.67 -24.71
N GLU A 31 -1.61 -2.16 -25.23
CA GLU A 31 -2.93 -1.72 -24.81
C GLU A 31 -3.48 -2.63 -23.70
N PRO A 32 -4.12 -2.08 -22.65
CA PRO A 32 -4.74 -2.88 -21.61
C PRO A 32 -5.81 -3.83 -22.16
N VAL A 33 -5.70 -5.13 -21.86
CA VAL A 33 -6.68 -6.15 -22.31
C VAL A 33 -7.96 -6.14 -21.48
N HIS A 34 -7.91 -5.53 -20.29
CA HIS A 34 -9.00 -5.44 -19.34
C HIS A 34 -8.77 -4.25 -18.39
N PRO A 35 -9.81 -3.60 -17.85
CA PRO A 35 -9.67 -2.62 -16.78
C PRO A 35 -8.83 -3.16 -15.61
N ALA A 36 -7.94 -2.33 -15.07
CA ALA A 36 -7.04 -2.77 -14.01
C ALA A 36 -7.81 -3.19 -12.75
N LYS A 37 -7.48 -4.37 -12.20
CA LYS A 37 -8.00 -4.81 -10.89
C LYS A 37 -7.08 -4.26 -9.79
N LEU A 38 -7.63 -3.37 -8.95
CA LEU A 38 -6.86 -2.63 -7.94
C LEU A 38 -6.59 -3.49 -6.69
N TRP A 39 -5.74 -3.02 -5.78
CA TRP A 39 -5.38 -3.73 -4.55
C TRP A 39 -6.56 -4.02 -3.61
N CYS A 40 -7.60 -3.18 -3.65
CA CYS A 40 -8.80 -3.31 -2.83
C CYS A 40 -9.85 -4.25 -3.42
N ASP A 41 -9.59 -4.83 -4.60
CA ASP A 41 -10.48 -5.78 -5.24
C ASP A 41 -10.40 -7.15 -4.55
N THR A 42 -11.52 -7.56 -3.95
CA THR A 42 -11.63 -8.80 -3.16
C THR A 42 -12.39 -9.92 -3.86
N GLU A 43 -12.86 -9.70 -5.09
CA GLU A 43 -13.56 -10.71 -5.90
C GLU A 43 -12.70 -11.96 -6.15
N THR A 44 -11.38 -11.79 -6.04
CA THR A 44 -10.37 -12.81 -6.28
C THR A 44 -10.08 -13.70 -5.06
N ALA A 45 -10.85 -13.59 -3.97
CA ALA A 45 -10.61 -14.32 -2.73
C ALA A 45 -10.52 -15.85 -2.92
N ASN A 46 -11.48 -16.45 -3.64
CA ASN A 46 -11.48 -17.89 -3.89
C ASN A 46 -10.25 -18.33 -4.73
N HIS A 47 -9.82 -17.49 -5.67
CA HIS A 47 -8.63 -17.75 -6.49
C HIS A 47 -7.35 -17.66 -5.64
N ASN A 48 -7.29 -16.72 -4.68
CA ASN A 48 -6.19 -16.62 -3.72
C ASN A 48 -6.12 -17.86 -2.84
N THR A 49 -7.24 -18.27 -2.22
CA THR A 49 -7.29 -19.49 -1.40
C THR A 49 -6.81 -20.71 -2.17
N ALA A 50 -7.33 -20.94 -3.38
CA ALA A 50 -6.92 -22.07 -4.19
C ALA A 50 -5.43 -22.03 -4.58
N LEU A 51 -4.87 -20.84 -4.79
CA LEU A 51 -3.44 -20.69 -5.08
C LEU A 51 -2.57 -20.95 -3.84
N VAL A 52 -2.96 -20.43 -2.67
CA VAL A 52 -2.29 -20.71 -1.39
C VAL A 52 -2.29 -22.20 -1.09
N ASP A 53 -3.43 -22.88 -1.28
CA ASP A 53 -3.53 -24.33 -1.07
C ASP A 53 -2.57 -25.11 -2.00
N ARG A 54 -2.54 -24.77 -3.30
CA ARG A 54 -1.59 -25.36 -4.26
C ARG A 54 -0.13 -25.09 -3.90
N LEU A 55 0.17 -23.95 -3.28
CA LEU A 55 1.52 -23.64 -2.83
C LEU A 55 1.94 -24.42 -1.58
N GLY A 56 1.01 -25.10 -0.89
CA GLY A 56 1.26 -25.83 0.36
C GLY A 56 0.82 -25.06 1.61
N GLY A 57 -0.20 -24.22 1.48
CA GLY A 57 -0.71 -23.39 2.56
C GLY A 57 0.27 -22.28 2.98
N GLU A 58 0.09 -21.79 4.20
CA GLU A 58 0.91 -20.71 4.78
C GLU A 58 2.41 -21.02 4.74
N THR A 59 2.80 -22.22 5.18
CA THR A 59 4.20 -22.67 5.18
C THR A 59 4.77 -22.71 3.77
N GLY A 60 4.03 -23.26 2.81
CA GLY A 60 4.47 -23.30 1.42
C GLY A 60 4.67 -21.90 0.81
N CYS A 61 3.83 -20.92 1.18
CA CYS A 61 4.01 -19.53 0.78
C CYS A 61 5.23 -18.87 1.44
N LEU A 62 5.49 -19.12 2.72
CA LEU A 62 6.70 -18.62 3.38
C LEU A 62 7.97 -19.25 2.81
N ASP A 63 7.92 -20.53 2.42
CA ASP A 63 9.07 -21.26 1.88
C ASP A 63 9.37 -20.87 0.43
N LYS A 64 8.33 -20.72 -0.41
CA LYS A 64 8.49 -20.49 -1.86
C LYS A 64 8.66 -19.00 -2.18
N PRO A 65 7.64 -18.14 -2.17
CA PRO A 65 7.82 -16.70 -2.45
C PRO A 65 8.35 -15.87 -1.26
N GLY A 66 8.48 -16.44 -0.06
CA GLY A 66 8.99 -15.69 1.10
C GLY A 66 7.96 -14.82 1.81
N LEU A 67 6.68 -14.97 1.47
CA LEU A 67 5.55 -14.25 2.06
C LEU A 67 4.25 -15.01 1.83
N VAL A 68 3.22 -14.72 2.63
CA VAL A 68 1.89 -15.33 2.47
C VAL A 68 1.06 -14.51 1.50
N LEU A 69 0.56 -15.14 0.43
CA LEU A 69 -0.27 -14.48 -0.57
C LEU A 69 -1.59 -14.03 0.05
N GLN A 70 -1.92 -12.76 -0.13
CA GLN A 70 -3.15 -12.16 0.37
C GLN A 70 -4.10 -11.87 -0.79
N THR A 71 -5.42 -11.96 -0.53
CA THR A 71 -6.44 -11.47 -1.45
C THR A 71 -6.16 -10.00 -1.77
N GLY A 72 -6.12 -9.69 -3.07
CA GLY A 72 -5.77 -8.36 -3.57
C GLY A 72 -4.35 -8.26 -4.13
N TYR A 73 -3.52 -9.29 -3.98
CA TYR A 73 -2.24 -9.41 -4.70
C TYR A 73 -2.46 -9.69 -6.19
N THR A 74 -1.44 -9.43 -7.01
CA THR A 74 -1.52 -9.54 -8.47
C THR A 74 -1.83 -10.97 -8.93
N ALA A 75 -1.24 -11.97 -8.28
CA ALA A 75 -1.38 -13.39 -8.62
C ALA A 75 -2.84 -13.88 -8.68
N SER A 76 -3.65 -13.57 -7.66
CA SER A 76 -5.06 -14.02 -7.61
C SER A 76 -5.92 -13.33 -8.67
N LYS A 77 -5.58 -12.10 -9.06
CA LYS A 77 -6.27 -11.35 -10.14
C LYS A 77 -5.98 -11.94 -11.50
N LEU A 78 -4.77 -12.45 -11.71
CA LEU A 78 -4.39 -13.09 -12.96
C LEU A 78 -5.09 -14.43 -13.11
N ALA A 79 -5.19 -15.22 -12.04
CA ALA A 79 -6.01 -16.43 -12.01
C ALA A 79 -7.49 -16.12 -12.29
N TRP A 80 -8.05 -15.08 -11.65
CA TRP A 80 -9.41 -14.63 -11.95
C TRP A 80 -9.58 -14.20 -13.41
N LEU A 81 -8.61 -13.50 -14.00
CA LEU A 81 -8.69 -13.03 -15.38
C LEU A 81 -8.71 -14.21 -16.35
N ARG A 82 -7.90 -15.25 -16.09
CA ARG A 82 -7.91 -16.51 -16.85
C ARG A 82 -9.30 -17.15 -16.85
N ASP A 83 -9.90 -17.27 -15.68
CA ASP A 83 -11.12 -18.07 -15.48
C ASP A 83 -12.39 -17.28 -15.86
N SER A 84 -12.38 -15.96 -15.62
CA SER A 84 -13.56 -15.09 -15.80
C SER A 84 -13.56 -14.32 -17.12
N ARG A 85 -12.39 -14.08 -17.72
CA ARG A 85 -12.22 -13.28 -18.96
C ARG A 85 -11.20 -13.93 -19.91
N PRO A 86 -11.45 -15.17 -20.37
CA PRO A 86 -10.48 -15.95 -21.14
C PRO A 86 -10.01 -15.27 -22.43
N ASP A 87 -10.87 -14.47 -23.08
CA ASP A 87 -10.52 -13.74 -24.31
C ASP A 87 -9.49 -12.64 -24.05
N ALA A 88 -9.65 -11.91 -22.94
CA ALA A 88 -8.68 -10.91 -22.51
C ALA A 88 -7.37 -11.58 -22.07
N TYR A 89 -7.48 -12.68 -21.31
CA TYR A 89 -6.33 -13.43 -20.83
C TYR A 89 -5.44 -13.99 -21.96
N ARG A 90 -6.05 -14.50 -23.03
CA ARG A 90 -5.30 -15.03 -24.19
C ARG A 90 -4.49 -13.97 -24.92
N ARG A 91 -4.85 -12.69 -24.80
CA ARG A 91 -4.16 -11.56 -25.44
C ARG A 91 -2.98 -11.03 -24.64
N ILE A 92 -2.75 -11.51 -23.42
CA ILE A 92 -1.69 -10.99 -22.56
C ILE A 92 -0.32 -11.26 -23.18
N ASP A 93 0.43 -10.18 -23.34
CA ASP A 93 1.82 -10.15 -23.77
C ASP A 93 2.75 -9.65 -22.67
N SER A 94 2.27 -8.75 -21.79
CA SER A 94 3.06 -8.22 -20.66
C SER A 94 2.19 -7.96 -19.45
N LEU A 95 2.74 -8.18 -18.25
CA LEU A 95 2.14 -7.80 -16.98
C LEU A 95 2.90 -6.63 -16.38
N LEU A 96 2.20 -5.61 -15.91
CA LEU A 96 2.77 -4.46 -15.22
C LEU A 96 1.92 -4.14 -13.98
N LEU A 97 2.57 -3.57 -12.97
CA LEU A 97 1.89 -2.92 -11.85
C LEU A 97 1.47 -1.49 -12.26
N PRO A 98 0.62 -0.78 -11.49
CA PRO A 98 0.11 0.52 -11.89
C PRO A 98 1.21 1.57 -12.14
N HIS A 99 2.27 1.57 -11.31
CA HIS A 99 3.39 2.50 -11.52
C HIS A 99 4.24 2.07 -12.73
N ASP A 100 4.47 0.76 -12.89
CA ASP A 100 5.19 0.20 -14.05
C ASP A 100 4.48 0.54 -15.36
N TYR A 101 3.14 0.51 -15.39
CA TYR A 101 2.37 0.91 -16.56
C TYR A 101 2.57 2.39 -16.93
N LEU A 102 2.62 3.27 -15.93
CA LEU A 102 2.90 4.69 -16.17
C LEU A 102 4.34 4.90 -16.62
N ASN A 103 5.29 4.16 -16.07
CA ASN A 103 6.68 4.15 -16.55
C ASN A 103 6.73 3.68 -18.01
N PHE A 104 6.09 2.56 -18.35
CA PHE A 104 5.96 2.07 -19.73
C PHE A 104 5.29 3.10 -20.65
N TRP A 105 4.25 3.79 -20.18
CA TRP A 105 3.64 4.87 -20.95
C TRP A 105 4.62 6.03 -21.15
N LEU A 106 5.45 6.38 -20.17
CA LEU A 106 6.45 7.42 -20.33
C LEU A 106 7.60 7.01 -21.24
N THR A 107 8.08 5.77 -21.18
CA THR A 107 9.38 5.35 -21.75
C THR A 107 9.27 4.36 -22.92
N GLY A 108 8.19 3.59 -22.99
CA GLY A 108 8.04 2.42 -23.87
C GLY A 108 8.67 1.14 -23.31
N GLU A 109 9.34 1.20 -22.17
CA GLU A 109 10.07 0.07 -21.57
C GLU A 109 9.14 -0.78 -20.68
N ARG A 110 9.16 -2.10 -20.89
CA ARG A 110 8.42 -3.07 -20.06
C ARG A 110 9.34 -3.58 -18.95
N VAL A 111 9.44 -2.81 -17.88
CA VAL A 111 10.25 -3.11 -16.71
C VAL A 111 9.42 -3.12 -15.44
N SER A 112 9.89 -3.84 -14.43
CA SER A 112 9.32 -3.80 -13.08
C SER A 112 10.42 -3.67 -12.04
N GLU A 113 10.22 -2.79 -11.07
CA GLU A 113 11.16 -2.57 -9.96
C GLU A 113 10.99 -3.65 -8.89
N VAL A 114 12.11 -4.16 -8.36
CA VAL A 114 12.14 -5.30 -7.39
C VAL A 114 11.28 -5.07 -6.14
N GLY A 115 11.18 -3.83 -5.68
CA GLY A 115 10.26 -3.39 -4.63
C GLY A 115 8.82 -3.77 -4.94
N ASP A 116 8.16 -3.06 -5.86
CA ASP A 116 6.74 -3.31 -6.12
C ASP A 116 6.48 -4.74 -6.68
N ALA A 117 7.44 -5.29 -7.45
CA ALA A 117 7.40 -6.68 -7.91
C ALA A 117 7.24 -7.70 -6.76
N SER A 118 7.80 -7.40 -5.58
CA SER A 118 7.64 -8.26 -4.40
C SER A 118 6.21 -8.33 -3.87
N GLY A 119 5.33 -7.40 -4.26
CA GLY A 119 3.90 -7.41 -3.97
C GLY A 119 3.04 -8.22 -4.95
N THR A 120 3.64 -8.91 -5.93
CA THR A 120 2.89 -9.60 -7.00
C THR A 120 2.34 -10.97 -6.60
N GLY A 121 3.00 -11.67 -5.67
CA GLY A 121 2.67 -13.04 -5.27
C GLY A 121 3.32 -14.15 -6.13
N TYR A 122 4.13 -13.79 -7.14
CA TYR A 122 4.95 -14.71 -7.93
C TYR A 122 6.41 -14.20 -8.03
N PHE A 123 6.89 -13.60 -6.95
CA PHE A 123 8.25 -13.08 -6.78
C PHE A 123 8.80 -13.56 -5.44
N ASP A 124 10.07 -13.96 -5.40
CA ASP A 124 10.76 -14.28 -4.15
C ASP A 124 11.53 -13.05 -3.68
N SER A 125 11.03 -12.43 -2.62
CA SER A 125 11.63 -11.21 -2.08
C SER A 125 13.02 -11.43 -1.52
N ARG A 126 13.36 -12.64 -1.08
CA ARG A 126 14.65 -12.96 -0.46
C ARG A 126 15.75 -12.99 -1.51
N THR A 127 15.45 -13.56 -2.68
CA THR A 127 16.39 -13.67 -3.80
C THR A 127 16.24 -12.57 -4.85
N ARG A 128 15.19 -11.74 -4.73
CA ARG A 128 14.81 -10.69 -5.70
C ARG A 128 14.61 -11.22 -7.12
N ARG A 129 13.90 -12.34 -7.25
CA ARG A 129 13.70 -13.01 -8.54
C ARG A 129 12.25 -13.38 -8.75
N TRP A 130 11.83 -13.38 -10.00
CA TRP A 130 10.56 -14.01 -10.38
C TRP A 130 10.55 -15.48 -9.97
N ARG A 131 9.40 -15.91 -9.46
CA ARG A 131 9.05 -17.32 -9.27
C ARG A 131 8.24 -17.77 -10.46
N GLU A 132 8.96 -18.02 -11.54
CA GLU A 132 8.40 -18.51 -12.81
C GLU A 132 7.61 -19.81 -12.63
N ASP A 133 8.02 -20.66 -11.70
CA ASP A 133 7.30 -21.87 -11.30
C ASP A 133 5.94 -21.57 -10.67
N ILE A 134 5.85 -20.53 -9.82
CA ILE A 134 4.58 -20.08 -9.23
C ILE A 134 3.72 -19.40 -10.30
N LEU A 135 4.33 -18.57 -11.15
CA LEU A 135 3.60 -17.91 -12.22
C LEU A 135 3.01 -18.93 -13.20
N ALA A 136 3.74 -19.99 -13.54
CA ALA A 136 3.31 -21.02 -14.48
C ALA A 136 1.97 -21.69 -14.11
N GLU A 137 1.59 -21.70 -12.82
CA GLU A 137 0.29 -22.16 -12.33
C GLU A 137 -0.90 -21.28 -12.79
N ILE A 138 -0.63 -20.03 -13.19
CA ILE A 138 -1.64 -19.01 -13.47
C ILE A 138 -1.43 -18.27 -14.79
N ALA A 139 -0.21 -18.23 -15.34
CA ALA A 139 0.14 -17.57 -16.59
C ALA A 139 1.48 -18.04 -17.17
N PRO A 140 1.68 -17.90 -18.49
CA PRO A 140 2.96 -18.24 -19.12
C PRO A 140 4.05 -17.23 -18.76
N THR A 141 5.28 -17.69 -18.51
CA THR A 141 6.36 -16.85 -17.96
C THR A 141 6.84 -15.73 -18.89
N ARG A 142 6.64 -15.88 -20.21
CA ARG A 142 6.99 -14.86 -21.21
C ARG A 142 6.36 -13.48 -20.98
N VAL A 143 5.28 -13.40 -20.19
CA VAL A 143 4.57 -12.14 -19.91
C VAL A 143 5.23 -11.31 -18.81
N LEU A 144 6.28 -11.84 -18.17
CA LEU A 144 7.01 -11.14 -17.13
C LEU A 144 7.83 -9.99 -17.72
N PRO A 145 7.74 -8.79 -17.13
CA PRO A 145 8.62 -7.69 -17.50
C PRO A 145 10.05 -7.96 -17.00
N ARG A 146 11.02 -7.28 -17.61
CA ARG A 146 12.41 -7.33 -17.14
C ARG A 146 12.53 -6.65 -15.78
N LEU A 147 13.12 -7.33 -14.80
CA LEU A 147 13.37 -6.74 -13.49
C LEU A 147 14.48 -5.69 -13.54
N ILE A 148 14.31 -4.63 -12.75
CA ILE A 148 15.33 -3.62 -12.49
C ILE A 148 15.48 -3.39 -10.99
N GLU A 149 16.71 -3.11 -10.54
CA GLU A 149 16.98 -2.68 -9.16
C GLU A 149 16.51 -1.24 -8.94
N SER A 150 16.23 -0.88 -7.70
CA SER A 150 15.60 0.41 -7.35
C SER A 150 16.42 1.64 -7.75
N HIS A 151 17.74 1.53 -7.88
CA HIS A 151 18.62 2.63 -8.29
C HIS A 151 18.77 2.75 -9.83
N LYS A 152 18.20 1.82 -10.60
CA LYS A 152 18.24 1.86 -12.07
C LYS A 152 17.11 2.74 -12.60
N GLN A 153 17.33 3.37 -13.75
CA GLN A 153 16.27 4.06 -14.47
C GLN A 153 15.33 3.05 -15.15
N ALA A 154 14.04 3.36 -15.21
CA ALA A 154 13.07 2.62 -16.02
C ALA A 154 13.26 2.93 -17.51
N GLY A 155 13.74 4.12 -17.86
CA GLY A 155 14.02 4.53 -19.23
C GLY A 155 14.15 6.03 -19.37
N VAL A 156 13.94 6.53 -20.58
CA VAL A 156 13.91 7.96 -20.91
C VAL A 156 12.53 8.29 -21.47
N VAL A 157 12.01 9.48 -21.16
CA VAL A 157 10.71 9.94 -21.68
C VAL A 157 10.71 9.90 -23.21
N ARG A 158 9.68 9.27 -23.79
CA ARG A 158 9.47 9.19 -25.24
C ARG A 158 9.41 10.59 -25.84
N TYR A 159 10.10 10.79 -26.96
CA TYR A 159 10.19 12.08 -27.64
C TYR A 159 8.83 12.77 -27.85
N ALA A 160 7.83 12.02 -28.31
CA ALA A 160 6.48 12.54 -28.54
C ALA A 160 5.82 13.10 -27.26
N LEU A 161 6.05 12.47 -26.11
CA LEU A 161 5.52 12.89 -24.82
C LEU A 161 6.30 14.03 -24.18
N ALA A 162 7.60 14.16 -24.47
CA ALA A 162 8.43 15.27 -24.00
C ALA A 162 8.04 16.60 -24.67
N ARG A 163 7.60 16.55 -25.93
CA ARG A 163 7.39 17.73 -26.78
C ARG A 163 6.22 18.60 -26.34
N GLU A 164 5.09 18.01 -26.01
CA GLU A 164 3.87 18.72 -25.60
C GLU A 164 4.08 19.61 -24.35
N PRO A 165 4.66 19.11 -23.25
CA PRO A 165 4.99 19.94 -22.09
C PRO A 165 6.27 20.76 -22.23
N GLY A 166 7.07 20.57 -23.30
CA GLY A 166 8.34 21.27 -23.52
C GLY A 166 9.49 20.79 -22.63
N LEU A 167 9.48 19.50 -22.24
CA LEU A 167 10.57 18.88 -21.48
C LEU A 167 11.88 18.87 -22.29
N ALA A 168 13.01 18.84 -21.59
CA ALA A 168 14.30 18.62 -22.22
C ALA A 168 14.37 17.22 -22.86
N GLU A 169 15.23 17.05 -23.87
CA GLU A 169 15.57 15.72 -24.35
C GLU A 169 16.37 14.96 -23.28
N GLY A 170 16.18 13.64 -23.22
CA GLY A 170 16.91 12.80 -22.27
C GLY A 170 16.39 12.83 -20.83
N VAL A 171 15.19 13.34 -20.56
CA VAL A 171 14.58 13.26 -19.22
C VAL A 171 14.45 11.81 -18.80
N VAL A 172 15.12 11.46 -17.72
CA VAL A 172 15.16 10.09 -17.19
C VAL A 172 13.89 9.80 -16.40
N VAL A 173 13.35 8.59 -16.53
CA VAL A 173 12.32 8.08 -15.64
C VAL A 173 13.00 7.14 -14.66
N SER A 174 12.90 7.42 -13.35
CA SER A 174 13.44 6.53 -12.33
C SER A 174 12.73 5.18 -12.37
N SER A 175 13.24 4.19 -11.63
CA SER A 175 12.53 2.92 -11.42
C SER A 175 11.09 3.12 -10.93
N GLY A 176 10.83 4.20 -10.20
CA GLY A 176 9.56 4.40 -9.51
C GLY A 176 9.46 3.45 -8.32
N GLY A 177 8.23 3.19 -7.90
CA GLY A 177 7.96 2.24 -6.83
C GLY A 177 6.56 2.45 -6.31
N ASP A 178 6.21 1.66 -5.31
CA ASP A 178 4.87 1.74 -4.76
C ASP A 178 4.69 2.84 -3.70
N ASP A 179 3.45 3.07 -3.30
CA ASP A 179 3.05 4.10 -2.35
C ASP A 179 3.59 3.87 -0.93
N ASN A 180 3.67 2.62 -0.45
CA ASN A 180 4.28 2.30 0.83
C ASN A 180 5.80 2.43 0.77
N MET A 181 6.46 1.93 -0.27
CA MET A 181 7.90 2.03 -0.41
C MET A 181 8.36 3.48 -0.59
N LEU A 182 7.77 4.22 -1.51
CA LEU A 182 8.13 5.62 -1.74
C LEU A 182 7.65 6.53 -0.60
N GLY A 183 6.53 6.21 0.05
CA GLY A 183 6.13 6.87 1.30
C GLY A 183 7.15 6.65 2.42
N THR A 184 7.74 5.46 2.50
CA THR A 184 8.81 5.15 3.46
C THR A 184 10.06 5.99 3.17
N ILE A 185 10.49 6.07 1.91
CA ILE A 185 11.59 6.95 1.48
C ILE A 185 11.30 8.41 1.84
N GLY A 186 10.08 8.89 1.57
CA GLY A 186 9.67 10.26 1.88
C GLY A 186 9.73 10.63 3.37
N THR A 187 9.70 9.62 4.25
CA THR A 187 9.87 9.80 5.71
C THR A 187 11.31 9.57 6.19
N GLY A 188 12.27 9.33 5.29
CA GLY A 188 13.67 9.09 5.61
C GLY A 188 13.97 7.68 6.15
N ASN A 189 12.99 6.77 6.17
CA ASN A 189 13.14 5.41 6.68
C ASN A 189 13.80 4.49 5.63
N ILE A 190 15.07 4.77 5.33
CA ILE A 190 15.87 4.07 4.32
C ILE A 190 17.12 3.41 4.93
N ALA A 191 17.20 3.39 6.26
CA ALA A 191 18.28 2.81 7.05
C ALA A 191 17.72 2.27 8.38
N HIS A 192 18.50 1.44 9.07
CA HIS A 192 18.09 0.89 10.36
C HIS A 192 17.78 1.98 11.40
N GLY A 193 16.76 1.73 12.23
CA GLY A 193 16.42 2.57 13.39
C GLY A 193 15.17 3.44 13.22
N LEU A 194 14.57 3.48 12.04
CA LEU A 194 13.33 4.22 11.78
C LEU A 194 12.15 3.28 11.50
N VAL A 195 10.96 3.75 11.88
CA VAL A 195 9.68 3.08 11.60
C VAL A 195 8.70 4.11 11.06
N THR A 196 8.06 3.79 9.94
CA THR A 196 7.05 4.65 9.32
C THR A 196 5.65 4.12 9.65
N LEU A 197 4.89 4.90 10.42
CA LEU A 197 3.48 4.65 10.69
C LEU A 197 2.61 5.57 9.82
N SER A 198 1.79 4.97 8.96
CA SER A 198 0.76 5.70 8.20
C SER A 198 -0.57 5.37 8.85
N LEU A 199 -1.23 6.40 9.37
CA LEU A 199 -2.50 6.29 10.08
C LEU A 199 -3.61 6.92 9.24
N GLY A 200 -3.91 6.30 8.10
CA GLY A 200 -5.00 6.70 7.19
C GLY A 200 -6.31 6.00 7.54
N THR A 201 -7.20 5.86 6.55
CA THR A 201 -8.43 5.05 6.65
C THR A 201 -8.08 3.62 7.10
N SER A 202 -7.04 3.06 6.48
CA SER A 202 -6.27 1.89 6.89
C SER A 202 -4.91 2.30 7.44
N GLY A 203 -4.21 1.38 8.10
CA GLY A 203 -2.90 1.60 8.69
C GLY A 203 -1.81 0.77 8.04
N THR A 204 -0.61 1.33 7.97
CA THR A 204 0.60 0.55 7.68
C THR A 204 1.73 0.90 8.63
N VAL A 205 2.42 -0.14 9.11
CA VAL A 205 3.66 -0.04 9.88
C VAL A 205 4.76 -0.68 9.06
N ARG A 206 5.82 0.07 8.81
CA ARG A 206 6.94 -0.34 7.96
C ARG A 206 8.27 -0.01 8.61
N ALA A 207 9.24 -0.89 8.45
CA ALA A 207 10.63 -0.67 8.86
C ALA A 207 11.56 -1.04 7.70
N TYR A 208 12.75 -0.44 7.68
CA TYR A 208 13.81 -0.82 6.75
C TYR A 208 14.67 -1.96 7.30
N SER A 209 15.13 -2.84 6.40
CA SER A 209 16.11 -3.88 6.68
C SER A 209 17.14 -4.00 5.56
N GLU A 210 18.43 -4.10 5.91
CA GLU A 210 19.51 -4.34 4.94
C GLU A 210 19.55 -5.76 4.39
N ALA A 211 18.91 -6.70 5.09
CA ALA A 211 18.85 -8.12 4.74
C ALA A 211 17.39 -8.58 4.59
N PRO A 212 17.13 -9.65 3.81
CA PRO A 212 15.80 -10.21 3.70
C PRO A 212 15.28 -10.67 5.06
N VAL A 213 14.05 -10.27 5.39
CA VAL A 213 13.44 -10.62 6.67
C VAL A 213 12.71 -11.95 6.54
N ILE A 214 13.17 -12.96 7.26
CA ILE A 214 12.40 -14.19 7.45
C ILE A 214 11.44 -13.94 8.60
N ALA A 215 10.22 -13.54 8.27
CA ALA A 215 9.19 -13.33 9.27
C ALA A 215 8.80 -14.67 9.93
N ASN A 216 8.85 -14.72 11.26
CA ASN A 216 8.31 -15.82 12.04
C ASN A 216 6.77 -15.75 12.19
N ASN A 217 6.13 -14.82 11.48
CA ASN A 217 4.70 -14.56 11.52
C ASN A 217 4.21 -14.14 10.13
N ALA A 218 3.22 -14.87 9.62
CA ALA A 218 2.58 -14.65 8.32
C ALA A 218 1.94 -13.26 8.13
N MET A 219 1.67 -12.52 9.21
CA MET A 219 1.13 -11.17 9.14
C MET A 219 2.13 -10.13 8.65
N VAL A 220 3.43 -10.44 8.70
CA VAL A 220 4.47 -9.54 8.20
C VAL A 220 4.75 -9.88 6.74
N ALA A 221 4.36 -8.98 5.84
CA ALA A 221 4.75 -9.07 4.45
C ALA A 221 6.20 -8.61 4.31
N ASN A 222 7.10 -9.52 3.91
CA ASN A 222 8.50 -9.19 3.64
C ASN A 222 8.65 -8.74 2.19
N PHE A 223 8.41 -7.46 1.92
CA PHE A 223 8.66 -6.87 0.62
C PHE A 223 10.12 -6.46 0.45
N CYS A 224 10.55 -6.24 -0.79
CA CYS A 224 11.76 -5.47 -1.05
C CYS A 224 11.48 -3.97 -0.79
N ALA A 225 12.50 -3.15 -0.61
CA ALA A 225 12.35 -1.70 -0.50
C ALA A 225 12.84 -1.02 -1.78
N SER A 226 12.12 -0.03 -2.29
CA SER A 226 12.60 0.81 -3.41
C SER A 226 13.78 1.73 -3.04
N SER A 227 14.38 1.56 -1.86
CA SER A 227 15.67 2.15 -1.46
C SER A 227 16.85 1.16 -1.58
N GLY A 228 16.62 -0.06 -2.06
CA GLY A 228 17.66 -1.08 -2.26
C GLY A 228 17.78 -2.13 -1.15
N GLY A 229 16.96 -2.08 -0.10
CA GLY A 229 16.88 -3.07 0.99
C GLY A 229 15.59 -3.88 0.99
N TRP A 230 15.05 -4.16 2.18
CA TRP A 230 13.78 -4.83 2.41
C TRP A 230 12.86 -3.99 3.29
N LEU A 231 11.56 -4.19 3.13
CA LEU A 231 10.50 -3.46 3.78
C LEU A 231 9.51 -4.44 4.44
N PRO A 232 9.84 -5.02 5.62
CA PRO A 232 8.84 -5.69 6.44
C PRO A 232 7.67 -4.73 6.72
N LEU A 233 6.48 -5.15 6.31
CA LEU A 233 5.28 -4.34 6.33
C LEU A 233 4.14 -5.09 6.99
N ILE A 234 3.38 -4.38 7.83
CA ILE A 234 2.10 -4.82 8.35
C ILE A 234 1.04 -3.83 7.92
N CYS A 235 -0.09 -4.34 7.44
CA CYS A 235 -1.23 -3.53 7.03
C CYS A 235 -2.50 -3.95 7.78
N THR A 236 -3.13 -2.99 8.46
CA THR A 236 -4.43 -3.14 9.14
C THR A 236 -5.50 -2.31 8.42
N MET A 237 -6.73 -2.81 8.41
CA MET A 237 -7.86 -2.15 7.77
C MET A 237 -8.52 -1.08 8.65
N ASN A 238 -8.40 -1.19 9.98
CA ASN A 238 -9.25 -0.45 10.92
C ASN A 238 -8.51 0.62 11.72
N MET A 239 -8.12 1.71 11.04
CA MET A 239 -7.47 2.87 11.67
C MET A 239 -8.42 4.05 11.85
N THR A 240 -8.24 5.14 11.09
CA THR A 240 -9.09 6.33 11.24
C THR A 240 -10.52 6.07 10.80
N SER A 241 -10.76 5.02 10.00
CA SER A 241 -12.10 4.54 9.67
C SER A 241 -12.86 4.07 10.92
N ALA A 242 -12.22 3.30 11.80
CA ALA A 242 -12.81 2.81 13.03
C ALA A 242 -13.12 3.96 14.01
N THR A 243 -12.16 4.85 14.24
CA THR A 243 -12.37 6.00 15.14
C THR A 243 -13.42 6.95 14.58
N THR A 244 -13.45 7.17 13.26
CA THR A 244 -14.51 7.95 12.60
C THR A 244 -15.88 7.30 12.76
N ARG A 245 -15.96 5.97 12.70
CA ARG A 245 -17.23 5.25 12.84
C ARG A 245 -17.76 5.36 14.27
N VAL A 246 -16.90 5.21 15.27
CA VAL A 246 -17.26 5.44 16.69
C VAL A 246 -17.66 6.90 16.93
N ARG A 247 -16.92 7.87 16.39
CA ARG A 247 -17.27 9.29 16.47
C ARG A 247 -18.68 9.55 15.93
N LYS A 248 -19.00 9.01 14.75
CA LYS A 248 -20.32 9.14 14.12
C LYS A 248 -21.41 8.43 14.91
N LEU A 249 -21.15 7.24 15.45
CA LEU A 249 -22.09 6.49 16.29
C LEU A 249 -22.49 7.29 17.54
N LEU A 250 -21.54 8.04 18.11
CA LEU A 250 -21.78 8.89 19.28
C LEU A 250 -22.37 10.27 18.92
N GLY A 251 -22.61 10.56 17.64
CA GLY A 251 -23.12 11.86 17.18
C GLY A 251 -22.18 13.04 17.44
N LEU A 252 -20.87 12.80 17.60
CA LEU A 252 -19.91 13.83 17.95
C LEU A 252 -19.28 14.46 16.70
N ASP A 253 -19.05 15.77 16.72
CA ASP A 253 -18.12 16.40 15.77
C ASP A 253 -16.66 16.10 16.12
N LEU A 254 -15.73 16.53 15.27
CA LEU A 254 -14.31 16.24 15.48
C LEU A 254 -13.71 17.00 16.67
N SER A 255 -14.17 18.22 16.95
CA SER A 255 -13.66 19.03 18.08
C SER A 255 -14.08 18.38 19.39
N THR A 256 -15.37 18.12 19.56
CA THR A 256 -15.92 17.50 20.77
C THR A 256 -15.34 16.09 20.98
N PHE A 257 -15.12 15.32 19.91
CA PHE A 257 -14.47 14.01 20.02
C PHE A 257 -13.05 14.13 20.58
N ASN A 258 -12.26 15.08 20.07
CA ASN A 258 -10.88 15.31 20.53
C ASN A 258 -10.84 15.84 21.97
N GLU A 259 -11.75 16.75 22.33
CA GLU A 259 -11.89 17.25 23.71
C GLU A 259 -12.24 16.12 24.69
N ARG A 260 -13.19 15.25 24.33
CA ARG A 260 -13.54 14.08 25.16
C ARG A 260 -12.39 13.10 25.26
N LEU A 261 -11.65 12.87 24.18
CA LEU A 261 -10.47 12.01 24.19
C LEU A 261 -9.38 12.55 25.10
N ALA A 262 -9.12 13.87 25.09
CA ALA A 262 -8.11 14.51 25.92
C ALA A 262 -8.43 14.41 27.42
N ASN A 263 -9.72 14.37 27.77
CA ASN A 263 -10.19 14.24 29.15
C ASN A 263 -10.43 12.78 29.58
N ALA A 264 -10.34 11.81 28.67
CA ALA A 264 -10.54 10.40 29.00
C ALA A 264 -9.31 9.83 29.71
N LEU A 265 -9.55 8.98 30.71
CA LEU A 265 -8.46 8.30 31.41
C LEU A 265 -7.77 7.29 30.48
N ILE A 266 -6.44 7.23 30.58
CA ILE A 266 -5.65 6.22 29.87
C ILE A 266 -6.11 4.84 30.32
N GLY A 267 -6.44 3.99 29.35
CA GLY A 267 -6.97 2.64 29.63
C GLY A 267 -8.49 2.54 29.58
N ALA A 268 -9.21 3.63 29.29
CA ALA A 268 -10.65 3.67 29.08
C ALA A 268 -11.46 2.99 30.21
N GLU A 269 -10.94 3.05 31.45
CA GLU A 269 -11.55 2.46 32.64
C GLU A 269 -11.91 0.97 32.49
N GLY A 270 -11.12 0.22 31.71
CA GLY A 270 -11.32 -1.22 31.48
C GLY A 270 -12.02 -1.58 30.17
N VAL A 271 -12.63 -0.60 29.49
CA VAL A 271 -13.28 -0.81 28.19
C VAL A 271 -12.25 -1.18 27.14
N THR A 272 -12.51 -2.26 26.40
CA THR A 272 -11.68 -2.73 25.30
C THR A 272 -12.47 -2.79 24.01
N VAL A 273 -11.92 -2.23 22.94
CA VAL A 273 -12.53 -2.28 21.61
C VAL A 273 -11.66 -3.12 20.69
N LEU A 274 -12.27 -4.13 20.06
CA LEU A 274 -11.72 -4.76 18.87
C LEU A 274 -12.34 -4.03 17.66
N PRO A 275 -11.57 -3.22 16.93
CA PRO A 275 -12.15 -2.27 15.97
C PRO A 275 -12.43 -2.90 14.60
N PHE A 276 -12.74 -4.20 14.50
CA PHE A 276 -12.91 -4.93 13.23
C PHE A 276 -14.25 -4.61 12.54
N PHE A 277 -14.51 -3.32 12.27
CA PHE A 277 -15.75 -2.84 11.66
C PHE A 277 -15.91 -3.25 10.20
N ASN A 278 -14.81 -3.66 9.55
CA ASN A 278 -14.75 -4.06 8.15
C ASN A 278 -14.07 -5.44 7.98
N GLY A 279 -14.13 -6.32 8.99
CA GLY A 279 -13.20 -7.44 9.09
C GLY A 279 -11.78 -6.95 9.37
N GLU A 280 -10.77 -7.81 9.26
CA GLU A 280 -9.36 -7.43 9.43
C GLU A 280 -8.43 -8.21 8.48
N ARG A 281 -7.32 -7.57 8.09
CA ARG A 281 -6.26 -8.13 7.24
C ARG A 281 -5.10 -8.69 8.07
N ALA A 282 -4.64 -7.94 9.07
CA ALA A 282 -3.60 -8.36 10.00
C ALA A 282 -4.11 -8.16 11.44
N PRO A 283 -4.50 -9.23 12.15
CA PRO A 283 -4.57 -10.64 11.71
C PRO A 283 -5.62 -10.91 10.62
N ALA A 284 -5.45 -12.00 9.86
CA ALA A 284 -6.32 -12.39 8.75
C ALA A 284 -7.70 -12.87 9.26
N LEU A 285 -8.57 -11.92 9.60
CA LEU A 285 -9.90 -12.15 10.14
C LEU A 285 -10.96 -11.42 9.28
N PRO A 286 -11.17 -11.83 8.02
CA PRO A 286 -12.02 -11.10 7.08
C PRO A 286 -13.50 -11.05 7.51
N GLN A 287 -13.94 -12.00 8.34
CA GLN A 287 -15.31 -12.09 8.86
C GLN A 287 -15.45 -11.57 10.30
N ALA A 288 -14.38 -11.03 10.89
CA ALA A 288 -14.47 -10.48 12.24
C ALA A 288 -15.36 -9.24 12.26
N THR A 289 -16.01 -9.06 13.40
CA THR A 289 -16.88 -7.91 13.68
C THR A 289 -16.32 -7.09 14.84
N ALA A 290 -16.69 -5.82 14.90
CA ALA A 290 -16.28 -4.96 16.00
C ALA A 290 -16.95 -5.38 17.31
N ASN A 291 -16.21 -5.34 18.41
CA ASN A 291 -16.68 -5.72 19.73
C ASN A 291 -16.24 -4.71 20.80
N PHE A 292 -17.12 -4.44 21.76
CA PHE A 292 -16.85 -3.63 22.94
C PHE A 292 -16.97 -4.53 24.18
N PHE A 293 -15.89 -4.68 24.93
CA PHE A 293 -15.80 -5.53 26.11
C PHE A 293 -15.54 -4.72 27.37
N GLY A 294 -15.98 -5.24 28.52
CA GLY A 294 -15.67 -4.69 29.84
C GLY A 294 -16.35 -3.35 30.11
N ALA A 295 -17.54 -3.14 29.55
CA ALA A 295 -18.37 -1.97 29.86
C ALA A 295 -19.44 -2.35 30.90
N ASP A 296 -19.56 -1.54 31.94
CA ASP A 296 -20.62 -1.57 32.94
C ASP A 296 -21.40 -0.23 32.98
N GLN A 297 -22.37 -0.12 33.90
CA GLN A 297 -23.21 1.07 34.06
C GLN A 297 -22.43 2.36 34.33
N HIS A 298 -21.24 2.27 34.94
CA HIS A 298 -20.39 3.41 35.25
C HIS A 298 -19.59 3.89 34.03
N GLN A 299 -19.37 2.99 33.06
CA GLN A 299 -18.57 3.25 31.85
C GLN A 299 -19.41 3.54 30.59
N LEU A 300 -20.74 3.53 30.68
CA LEU A 300 -21.67 3.82 29.56
C LEU A 300 -21.77 5.33 29.23
N HIS A 301 -20.63 6.03 29.17
CA HIS A 301 -20.53 7.42 28.73
C HIS A 301 -19.70 7.53 27.46
N ALA A 302 -20.04 8.50 26.59
CA ALA A 302 -19.45 8.65 25.27
C ALA A 302 -17.91 8.72 25.29
N SER A 303 -17.30 9.29 26.32
CA SER A 303 -15.83 9.40 26.47
C SER A 303 -15.11 8.05 26.44
N GLN A 304 -15.71 6.98 26.96
CA GLN A 304 -15.00 5.71 27.15
C GLN A 304 -15.03 4.86 25.88
N PHE A 305 -16.08 5.01 25.07
CA PHE A 305 -16.14 4.48 23.70
C PHE A 305 -15.15 5.21 22.78
N VAL A 306 -14.95 6.51 22.97
CA VAL A 306 -13.94 7.31 22.24
C VAL A 306 -12.52 6.80 22.56
N SER A 307 -12.17 6.66 23.84
CA SER A 307 -10.84 6.18 24.28
C SER A 307 -10.57 4.72 23.90
N GLY A 308 -11.55 3.84 24.10
CA GLY A 308 -11.44 2.41 23.77
C GLY A 308 -11.18 2.17 22.28
N SER A 309 -11.74 2.98 21.38
CA SER A 309 -11.60 2.85 19.92
C SER A 309 -10.17 3.05 19.38
N ARG A 310 -9.24 3.57 20.19
CA ARG A 310 -7.82 3.74 19.84
C ARG A 310 -6.89 2.67 20.45
N ARG A 311 -7.41 1.68 21.18
CA ARG A 311 -6.56 0.71 21.87
C ARG A 311 -5.98 -0.35 20.91
N GLU A 312 -4.79 -0.07 20.37
CA GLU A 312 -3.87 -1.11 19.87
C GLU A 312 -3.12 -1.75 21.04
N ARG A 313 -3.75 -2.67 21.77
CA ARG A 313 -2.98 -3.60 22.61
C ARG A 313 -3.21 -5.00 22.11
N HIS A 314 -2.45 -5.41 21.09
CA HIS A 314 -1.97 -6.77 20.85
C HIS A 314 -0.69 -6.72 19.98
N PHE A 315 0.39 -6.12 20.51
CA PHE A 315 1.75 -6.28 19.94
C PHE A 315 2.81 -6.73 20.96
N ARG A 316 2.47 -6.77 22.25
CA ARG A 316 3.43 -7.12 23.31
C ARG A 316 3.57 -8.63 23.59
N SER A 317 2.67 -9.49 23.11
CA SER A 317 2.79 -10.95 23.30
C SER A 317 3.58 -11.64 22.18
N ALA A 318 3.70 -11.04 20.98
CA ALA A 318 4.45 -11.59 19.86
C ALA A 318 5.97 -11.27 19.86
N LEU A 319 6.42 -10.36 20.74
CA LEU A 319 7.80 -9.86 20.77
C LEU A 319 8.57 -10.19 22.05
N ARG A 320 8.18 -11.23 22.81
CA ARG A 320 9.09 -11.79 23.81
C ARG A 320 10.14 -12.64 23.08
N PRO A 321 11.44 -12.28 23.09
CA PRO A 321 12.46 -13.19 22.61
C PRO A 321 12.53 -14.39 23.57
N ARG A 322 11.94 -15.52 23.15
CA ARG A 322 12.31 -16.83 23.72
C ARG A 322 13.59 -17.29 23.03
N ALA A 323 14.71 -16.75 23.49
CA ALA A 323 16.05 -17.34 23.47
C ALA A 323 17.06 -16.21 23.66
N ALA A 324 17.81 -16.28 24.75
CA ALA A 324 19.03 -15.51 24.90
C ALA A 324 19.96 -15.88 23.73
N TRP A 325 20.32 -14.88 22.94
CA TRP A 325 21.33 -14.98 21.90
C TRP A 325 22.66 -15.34 22.57
N ARG A 326 23.09 -16.60 22.43
CA ARG A 326 24.45 -17.04 22.78
C ARG A 326 25.28 -17.02 21.49
N PRO A 327 26.30 -16.17 21.35
CA PRO A 327 27.22 -16.30 20.25
C PRO A 327 28.04 -17.59 20.43
N SER A 328 28.08 -18.39 19.37
CA SER A 328 28.79 -19.65 19.32
C SER A 328 30.24 -19.47 18.86
N ARG A 329 31.14 -20.04 19.68
CA ARG A 329 32.48 -20.60 19.40
C ARG A 329 33.67 -19.65 19.22
N GLY A 330 34.67 -19.91 20.08
CA GLY A 330 36.01 -20.31 19.62
C GLY A 330 37.07 -19.21 19.59
N CYS A 331 37.78 -19.04 20.71
CA CYS A 331 39.21 -18.74 20.74
C CYS A 331 39.73 -19.02 22.16
N GLU A 332 40.59 -20.03 22.30
CA GLU A 332 41.39 -20.25 23.51
C GLU A 332 42.47 -19.16 23.65
N PRO A 333 42.84 -18.76 24.86
CA PRO A 333 43.81 -17.70 25.09
C PRO A 333 45.23 -18.25 25.06
N ASN A 334 46.05 -17.78 24.10
CA ASN A 334 47.51 -17.88 24.23
C ASN A 334 48.04 -16.60 24.87
N THR A 335 48.79 -16.79 25.94
CA THR A 335 49.37 -15.77 26.81
C THR A 335 50.52 -15.03 26.13
N SER A 336 50.46 -13.70 26.10
CA SER A 336 51.56 -12.77 26.46
C SER A 336 51.27 -11.38 25.88
N ASP A 337 50.79 -10.44 26.70
CA ASP A 337 51.60 -9.29 27.11
C ASP A 337 50.79 -8.41 28.06
N ARG A 338 51.35 -8.19 29.25
CA ARG A 338 50.82 -7.30 30.28
C ARG A 338 51.45 -5.93 30.02
N ARG A 339 50.65 -4.90 29.70
CA ARG A 339 50.86 -3.51 30.16
C ARG A 339 49.80 -2.54 29.60
N ARG A 340 48.76 -2.31 30.40
CA ARG A 340 48.13 -1.00 30.75
C ARG A 340 46.70 -1.26 31.21
N CYS A 341 46.53 -1.44 32.50
CA CYS A 341 45.24 -1.36 33.19
C CYS A 341 45.46 -0.45 34.40
N GLN A 342 45.11 0.82 34.25
CA GLN A 342 44.74 1.72 35.34
C GLN A 342 43.66 2.66 34.77
N GLU A 343 42.40 2.31 35.01
CA GLU A 343 41.34 3.15 35.60
C GLU A 343 39.92 2.81 35.08
N PRO A 344 38.88 2.91 35.94
CA PRO A 344 37.51 2.55 35.62
C PRO A 344 36.73 3.78 35.10
N CYS A 345 36.10 3.67 33.93
CA CYS A 345 35.17 4.70 33.47
C CYS A 345 33.83 4.58 34.20
N MET A 346 33.68 5.44 35.21
CA MET A 346 32.40 5.90 35.75
C MET A 346 31.51 6.48 34.65
N ALA A 347 30.21 6.23 34.74
CA ALA A 347 29.18 6.95 34.02
C ALA A 347 28.97 8.34 34.66
N PRO A 348 28.92 9.44 33.90
CA PRO A 348 28.37 10.69 34.38
C PRO A 348 26.91 10.83 33.96
N ASP A 349 26.10 11.05 34.98
CA ASP A 349 24.88 11.86 35.03
C ASP A 349 23.56 11.31 34.46
N GLY A 350 22.64 11.12 35.42
CA GLY A 350 21.20 11.10 35.19
C GLY A 350 20.71 12.48 34.77
N GLY A 351 20.28 12.58 33.51
CA GLY A 351 19.57 13.72 32.96
C GLY A 351 18.19 13.29 32.44
N ARG A 352 17.14 14.02 32.82
CA ARG A 352 15.80 13.90 32.23
C ARG A 352 15.86 14.34 30.77
N TYR A 353 15.38 13.50 29.85
CA TYR A 353 15.24 13.89 28.45
C TYR A 353 14.05 14.85 28.29
N HIS A 354 14.34 16.11 27.95
CA HIS A 354 13.38 17.04 27.37
C HIS A 354 13.45 16.93 25.84
N TRP A 355 12.31 16.73 25.20
CA TRP A 355 12.20 16.79 23.73
C TRP A 355 12.33 18.24 23.27
N HIS A 356 13.46 18.57 22.61
CA HIS A 356 13.57 19.80 21.82
C HIS A 356 13.16 19.50 20.38
N LEU A 357 12.10 20.17 19.91
CA LEU A 357 11.85 20.36 18.49
C LEU A 357 12.96 21.28 17.96
N GLY A 358 13.91 20.70 17.23
CA GLY A 358 14.97 21.45 16.57
C GLY A 358 14.41 22.21 15.36
N ASP A 359 14.71 23.51 15.32
CA ASP A 359 14.51 24.38 14.17
C ASP A 359 15.29 23.86 12.96
N LEU A 360 14.57 23.58 11.86
CA LEU A 360 15.17 23.32 10.55
C LEU A 360 15.31 24.64 9.78
N PRO A 361 16.50 24.97 9.22
CA PRO A 361 16.70 26.23 8.52
C PRO A 361 16.39 26.05 7.03
N TYR A 362 15.12 26.11 6.63
CA TYR A 362 14.75 26.46 5.25
C TYR A 362 13.42 27.21 5.25
N GLY A 363 13.53 28.53 5.34
CA GLY A 363 12.40 29.44 5.21
C GLY A 363 12.07 29.68 3.74
N HIS A 364 10.92 29.18 3.28
CA HIS A 364 10.02 29.90 2.39
C HIS A 364 8.59 29.41 2.64
N ARG A 365 7.81 30.23 3.35
CA ARG A 365 6.38 29.99 3.57
C ARG A 365 5.62 30.29 2.28
N CYS A 366 5.17 29.26 1.57
CA CYS A 366 4.09 29.41 0.61
C CYS A 366 2.76 29.29 1.37
N ARG A 367 2.09 30.43 1.61
CA ARG A 367 0.73 30.45 2.15
C ARG A 367 -0.25 30.16 1.00
N SER A 368 -1.23 29.31 1.30
CA SER A 368 -2.37 28.90 0.47
C SER A 368 -2.16 27.70 -0.46
N ALA A 369 -2.69 26.55 -0.06
CA ALA A 369 -3.53 25.70 -0.89
C ALA A 369 -4.14 24.57 -0.03
N ARG A 370 -5.44 24.35 -0.22
CA ARG A 370 -6.22 23.28 0.39
C ARG A 370 -5.61 21.94 -0.04
N CYS A 371 -5.12 21.15 0.90
CA CYS A 371 -4.73 19.77 0.63
C CYS A 371 -6.00 18.90 0.71
N SER A 372 -6.69 18.77 -0.41
CA SER A 372 -7.73 17.75 -0.59
C SER A 372 -7.08 16.45 -1.06
N THR A 373 -7.32 15.40 -0.28
CA THR A 373 -7.24 13.99 -0.66
C THR A 373 -7.64 13.73 -2.12
N ALA A 374 -6.83 12.92 -2.81
CA ALA A 374 -7.14 12.20 -4.04
C ALA A 374 -7.82 13.03 -5.16
N GLY A 375 -7.00 13.68 -5.99
CA GLY A 375 -7.42 14.26 -7.26
C GLY A 375 -6.62 13.66 -8.40
N CYS A 376 -7.20 12.67 -9.09
CA CYS A 376 -6.73 12.23 -10.41
C CYS A 376 -6.79 13.43 -11.36
N LEU A 377 -5.66 13.78 -11.98
CA LEU A 377 -5.62 14.65 -13.16
C LEU A 377 -5.51 13.75 -14.39
N VAL A 378 -6.64 13.18 -14.81
CA VAL A 378 -6.81 12.68 -16.18
C VAL A 378 -7.40 13.84 -16.97
N ARG A 379 -6.55 14.56 -17.71
CA ARG A 379 -7.02 15.57 -18.66
C ARG A 379 -7.02 14.95 -20.05
N ALA A 380 -8.25 14.83 -20.58
CA ALA A 380 -8.70 14.50 -21.93
C ALA A 380 -7.65 14.16 -23.01
N LEU A 381 -7.75 12.93 -23.56
CA LEU A 381 -7.28 12.62 -24.91
C LEU A 381 -8.06 13.45 -25.95
N PRO A 382 -7.43 13.95 -27.03
CA PRO A 382 -8.15 14.58 -28.13
C PRO A 382 -8.85 13.52 -29.00
N GLN A 383 -10.17 13.55 -29.04
CA GLN A 383 -10.94 12.92 -30.13
C GLN A 383 -10.93 13.85 -31.34
N HIS A 384 -10.23 13.47 -32.40
CA HIS A 384 -10.42 14.04 -33.74
C HIS A 384 -10.60 12.91 -34.76
N LEU A 385 -11.47 13.19 -35.74
CA LEU A 385 -12.04 12.34 -36.81
C LEU A 385 -13.35 11.65 -36.36
N ALA A 386 -14.56 12.01 -36.82
CA ALA A 386 -14.96 12.71 -38.04
C ALA A 386 -16.25 13.53 -37.82
N ARG A 387 -16.27 14.76 -38.37
CA ARG A 387 -17.50 15.54 -38.59
C ARG A 387 -18.01 15.25 -40.01
N ARG A 388 -19.31 14.95 -40.15
CA ARG A 388 -20.17 15.53 -41.21
C ARG A 388 -21.59 15.79 -40.65
N PRO A 389 -22.30 16.82 -41.13
CA PRO A 389 -23.35 17.49 -40.35
C PRO A 389 -24.77 17.37 -40.95
N LEU A 390 -25.73 17.95 -40.19
CA LEU A 390 -27.09 18.41 -40.53
C LEU A 390 -28.23 17.39 -40.38
N CYS A 391 -29.13 17.61 -39.43
CA CYS A 391 -30.29 18.51 -39.60
C CYS A 391 -31.01 18.78 -38.28
N ALA A 392 -31.58 19.98 -38.19
CA ALA A 392 -32.29 20.54 -37.04
C ALA A 392 -33.80 20.35 -37.14
N THR A 393 -34.48 20.42 -35.99
CA THR A 393 -35.89 20.78 -35.66
C THR A 393 -36.30 19.91 -34.46
N GLY A 394 -36.98 20.34 -33.40
CA GLY A 394 -37.63 21.58 -33.00
C GLY A 394 -38.57 21.23 -31.84
N ALA A 395 -38.47 21.99 -30.74
CA ALA A 395 -39.45 22.22 -29.65
C ALA A 395 -40.56 21.18 -29.30
N SER A 396 -40.64 20.80 -28.02
CA SER A 396 -41.55 21.41 -27.02
C SER A 396 -41.99 20.45 -25.89
N ARG A 397 -42.15 21.03 -24.69
CA ARG A 397 -42.75 20.46 -23.47
C ARG A 397 -44.28 20.41 -23.60
N ARG A 398 -44.93 19.44 -22.92
CA ARG A 398 -46.11 19.56 -22.02
C ARG A 398 -46.69 18.15 -21.73
N GLU A 399 -46.73 17.75 -20.46
CA GLU A 399 -47.89 17.75 -19.53
C GLU A 399 -48.74 16.47 -19.58
N ILE A 400 -48.92 15.90 -18.39
CA ILE A 400 -49.74 14.73 -18.03
C ILE A 400 -51.20 15.17 -17.88
N PRO A 401 -52.19 14.31 -18.22
CA PRO A 401 -53.25 14.09 -17.24
C PRO A 401 -53.77 12.63 -17.14
N ASN A 402 -53.95 12.23 -15.87
CA ASN A 402 -54.99 11.39 -15.25
C ASN A 402 -55.56 10.12 -15.89
N GLN A 403 -55.59 9.06 -15.06
CA GLN A 403 -56.38 7.82 -15.17
C GLN A 403 -57.90 8.05 -15.19
N PRO A 404 -58.68 6.99 -15.52
CA PRO A 404 -59.35 6.27 -14.42
C PRO A 404 -59.34 4.73 -14.53
N GLN A 405 -59.51 4.13 -13.35
CA GLN A 405 -59.55 2.70 -13.03
C GLN A 405 -60.72 1.96 -13.67
N THR A 406 -60.51 0.70 -14.10
CA THR A 406 -61.52 -0.37 -14.00
C THR A 406 -60.85 -1.76 -13.88
N ARG A 407 -61.20 -2.48 -12.81
CA ARG A 407 -61.20 -3.95 -12.61
C ARG A 407 -62.53 -4.21 -11.86
N PRO A 408 -63.21 -5.37 -11.98
CA PRO A 408 -62.63 -6.66 -11.54
C PRO A 408 -63.22 -7.96 -12.17
N ARG A 409 -62.67 -9.09 -11.67
CA ARG A 409 -63.17 -10.51 -11.65
C ARG A 409 -62.75 -11.38 -12.84
N ARG A 410 -62.41 -12.68 -12.71
CA ARG A 410 -62.40 -13.72 -11.64
C ARG A 410 -61.73 -14.98 -12.26
N CYS A 411 -60.85 -15.75 -11.62
CA CYS A 411 -61.01 -17.01 -10.81
C CYS A 411 -59.57 -17.61 -10.81
N LEU A 412 -58.97 -18.12 -9.73
CA LEU A 412 -59.33 -19.17 -8.77
C LEU A 412 -58.80 -18.81 -7.37
#